data_AF-V9IGI3-F1
#
_entry.id   AF-V9IGI3-F1
#
_cell.length_a   1.000
_cell.length_b   1.000
_cell.length_c   1.000
_cell.angle_alpha   90.00
_cell.angle_beta   90.00
_cell.angle_gamma   90.00
#
_symmetry.space_group_name_H-M   'P 1'
#
loop_
_entity.id
_entity.type
_entity.pdbx_description
1 polymer ?
#
loop_
_entity_poly.entity_id
_entity_poly.type
_entity_poly.pdbx_seq_one_letter_code
_entity_poly.pdbx_strand_id
1 'polypeptide(L)'
;MLLSRSTALLKNVRYLNAKKQTTINLNQIRTCFCYRSAPKHETSWVIVSEILGGIMWWWIFWNFWHEYKHLIGHFPELCPADWTDEELGIPPDDA
;
A
#
# COMPACT_ATOMS: atom_id res chain seq x y z
N MET A 1 12.67 34.32 29.17
CA MET A 1 11.45 34.95 28.59
C MET A 1 10.66 34.04 27.64
N LEU A 2 11.16 32.87 27.23
CA LEU A 2 10.44 31.94 26.34
C LEU A 2 9.34 31.13 27.04
N LEU A 3 9.52 30.78 28.33
CA LEU A 3 8.58 29.93 29.08
C LEU A 3 7.26 30.61 29.47
N SER A 4 7.24 31.95 29.62
CA SER A 4 6.01 32.67 29.97
C SER A 4 5.05 32.80 28.77
N ARG A 5 5.60 32.89 27.55
CA ARG A 5 4.79 32.98 26.33
C ARG A 5 4.24 31.61 25.91
N SER A 6 5.00 30.54 26.11
CA SER A 6 4.54 29.18 25.80
C SER A 6 3.40 28.71 26.71
N THR A 7 3.43 29.06 28.01
CA THR A 7 2.34 28.72 28.94
C THR A 7 1.04 29.47 28.67
N ALA A 8 1.11 30.74 28.22
CA ALA A 8 -0.06 31.50 27.79
C ALA A 8 -0.70 30.91 26.52
N LEU A 9 0.11 30.51 25.54
CA LEU A 9 -0.34 29.81 24.35
C LEU A 9 -1.03 28.49 24.70
N LEU A 10 -0.44 27.69 25.58
CA LEU A 10 -0.98 26.38 25.96
C LEU A 10 -2.31 26.50 26.72
N LYS A 11 -2.45 27.53 27.56
CA LYS A 11 -3.73 27.86 28.22
C LYS A 11 -4.80 28.29 27.20
N ASN A 12 -4.44 29.10 26.21
CA ASN A 12 -5.36 29.50 25.14
C ASN A 12 -5.78 28.31 24.27
N VAL A 13 -4.84 27.46 23.86
CA VAL A 13 -5.14 26.22 23.11
C VAL A 13 -6.08 25.32 23.91
N ARG A 14 -5.82 25.11 25.20
CA ARG A 14 -6.69 24.33 26.08
C ARG A 14 -8.07 24.94 26.22
N TYR A 15 -8.17 26.26 26.40
CA TYR A 15 -9.45 26.97 26.51
C TYR A 15 -10.26 26.86 25.21
N LEU A 16 -9.62 27.01 24.05
CA LEU A 16 -10.25 26.86 22.74
C LEU A 16 -10.71 25.41 22.49
N ASN A 17 -9.94 24.42 22.94
CA ASN A 17 -10.30 23.00 22.81
C ASN A 17 -11.45 22.63 23.77
N ALA A 18 -11.48 23.18 24.99
CA ALA A 18 -12.55 22.99 25.96
C ALA A 18 -13.86 23.68 25.55
N LYS A 19 -13.78 24.79 24.82
CA LYS A 19 -14.94 25.53 24.26
C LYS A 19 -15.40 25.02 22.90
N LYS A 20 -14.79 23.92 22.41
CA LYS A 20 -15.22 23.23 21.20
C LYS A 20 -16.54 22.53 21.53
N GLN A 21 -17.63 23.28 21.44
CA GLN A 21 -18.99 22.74 21.49
C GLN A 21 -19.15 21.86 20.25
N THR A 22 -18.79 20.58 20.37
CA THR A 22 -19.10 19.58 19.36
C THR A 22 -20.60 19.34 19.45
N THR A 23 -21.39 20.22 18.82
CA THR A 23 -22.76 19.87 18.45
C THR A 23 -22.63 18.73 17.46
N ILE A 24 -22.61 17.51 18.00
CA ILE A 24 -22.64 16.29 17.22
C ILE A 24 -23.95 16.39 16.46
N ASN A 25 -23.88 16.66 15.16
CA ASN A 25 -25.07 16.67 14.34
C ASN A 25 -25.58 15.22 14.32
N LEU A 26 -26.59 14.94 15.15
CA LEU A 26 -27.21 13.61 15.26
C LEU A 26 -28.05 13.26 14.03
N ASN A 27 -28.07 14.10 12.98
CA ASN A 27 -28.65 13.67 11.73
C ASN A 27 -27.75 12.59 11.17
N GLN A 28 -28.19 11.35 11.37
CA GLN A 28 -27.61 10.19 10.74
C GLN A 28 -27.75 10.39 9.23
N ILE A 29 -26.69 10.85 8.56
CA ILE A 29 -26.62 10.88 7.10
C ILE A 29 -26.47 9.43 6.66
N ARG A 30 -27.55 8.65 6.77
CA ARG A 30 -27.67 7.39 6.03
C ARG A 30 -27.70 7.84 4.58
N THR A 31 -26.64 7.49 3.85
CA THR A 31 -26.52 7.52 2.39
C THR A 31 -27.83 7.89 1.70
N CYS A 32 -27.89 9.12 1.18
CA CYS A 32 -28.95 9.59 0.31
C CYS A 32 -29.31 8.49 -0.71
N PHE A 33 -30.52 7.93 -0.62
CA PHE A 33 -31.00 6.92 -1.56
C PHE A 33 -31.00 7.52 -2.98
N CYS A 34 -30.23 6.91 -3.89
CA CYS A 34 -30.10 7.35 -5.28
C CYS A 34 -30.75 6.30 -6.19
N TYR A 35 -31.59 6.74 -7.14
CA TYR A 35 -32.23 5.87 -8.14
C TYR A 35 -31.82 6.31 -9.54
N ARG A 36 -31.30 5.36 -10.34
CA ARG A 36 -30.77 5.59 -11.71
C ARG A 36 -29.68 6.68 -11.79
N SER A 37 -29.01 6.98 -10.69
CA SER A 37 -27.89 7.92 -10.60
C SER A 37 -26.79 7.36 -9.72
N ALA A 38 -25.55 7.76 -9.99
CA ALA A 38 -24.41 7.37 -9.16
C ALA A 38 -24.52 8.05 -7.78
N PRO A 39 -24.29 7.32 -6.67
CA PRO A 39 -24.30 7.92 -5.34
C PRO A 39 -23.11 8.88 -5.19
N LYS A 40 -23.33 9.96 -4.43
CA LYS A 40 -22.24 10.87 -4.08
C LYS A 40 -21.29 10.17 -3.11
N HIS A 41 -20.04 10.00 -3.51
CA HIS A 41 -18.99 9.48 -2.64
C HIS A 41 -18.49 10.58 -1.69
N GLU A 42 -18.05 10.18 -0.50
CA GLU A 42 -17.28 11.07 0.37
C GLU A 42 -15.89 11.29 -0.25
N THR A 43 -15.41 12.53 -0.26
CA THR A 43 -14.10 12.86 -0.83
C THR A 43 -12.96 12.18 -0.06
N SER A 44 -13.13 11.96 1.24
CA SER A 44 -12.19 11.23 2.09
C SER A 44 -11.95 9.81 1.59
N TRP A 45 -13.03 9.07 1.30
CA TRP A 45 -12.95 7.69 0.81
C TRP A 45 -12.28 7.59 -0.56
N VAL A 46 -12.53 8.54 -1.45
CA VAL A 46 -11.84 8.59 -2.75
C VAL A 46 -10.35 8.78 -2.56
N ILE A 47 -9.94 9.77 -1.75
CA ILE A 47 -8.52 10.05 -1.47
C ILE A 47 -7.85 8.83 -0.82
N VAL A 48 -8.50 8.19 0.15
CA VAL A 48 -7.96 6.99 0.80
C VAL A 48 -7.80 5.86 -0.22
N SER A 49 -8.76 5.67 -1.12
CA SER A 49 -8.67 4.63 -2.15
C SER A 49 -7.53 4.87 -3.14
N GLU A 50 -7.30 6.13 -3.53
CA GLU A 50 -6.19 6.50 -4.42
C GLU A 50 -4.84 6.34 -3.74
N ILE A 51 -4.71 6.72 -2.47
CA ILE A 51 -3.48 6.53 -1.68
C ILE A 51 -3.15 5.05 -1.54
N LEU A 52 -4.14 4.22 -1.18
CA LEU A 52 -3.94 2.78 -1.04
C LEU A 52 -3.56 2.13 -2.38
N GLY A 53 -4.21 2.54 -3.47
CA GLY A 53 -3.85 2.09 -4.83
C GLY A 53 -2.43 2.51 -5.22
N GLY A 54 -2.02 3.74 -4.88
CA GLY A 54 -0.67 4.24 -5.09
C GLY A 54 0.38 3.47 -4.29
N ILE A 55 0.11 3.19 -3.01
CA ILE A 55 0.99 2.38 -2.15
C ILE A 55 1.16 0.97 -2.70
N MET A 56 0.07 0.34 -3.18
CA MET A 56 0.11 -0.98 -3.79
C MET A 56 1.03 -1.02 -5.02
N TRP A 57 0.84 -0.09 -5.96
CA TRP A 57 1.68 -0.04 -7.17
C TRP A 57 3.12 0.34 -6.88
N TRP A 58 3.34 1.28 -5.99
CA TRP A 58 4.68 1.61 -5.52
C TRP A 58 5.39 0.38 -4.94
N TRP A 59 4.71 -0.41 -4.11
CA TRP A 59 5.26 -1.64 -3.52
C TRP A 59 5.60 -2.69 -4.58
N ILE A 60 4.73 -2.88 -5.58
CA ILE A 60 4.98 -3.80 -6.69
C ILE A 60 6.23 -3.39 -7.47
N PHE A 61 6.34 -2.11 -7.85
CA PHE A 61 7.50 -1.63 -8.61
C PHE A 61 8.78 -1.64 -7.79
N TRP A 62 8.68 -1.32 -6.50
CA TRP A 62 9.80 -1.41 -5.57
C TRP A 62 10.34 -2.84 -5.46
N ASN A 63 9.47 -3.82 -5.21
CA ASN A 63 9.86 -5.22 -5.14
C ASN A 63 10.33 -5.77 -6.48
N PHE A 64 9.75 -5.32 -7.59
CA PHE A 64 10.23 -5.68 -8.91
C PHE A 64 11.67 -5.21 -9.13
N TRP A 65 12.03 -4.00 -8.70
CA TRP A 65 13.39 -3.49 -8.80
C TRP A 65 14.37 -4.22 -7.87
N HIS A 66 13.99 -4.40 -6.61
CA HIS A 66 14.89 -4.96 -5.59
C HIS A 66 14.99 -6.49 -5.63
N GLU A 67 13.92 -7.18 -5.98
CA GLU A 67 13.79 -8.64 -5.84
C GLU A 67 13.19 -9.31 -7.10
N TYR A 68 13.58 -8.85 -8.30
CA TYR A 68 13.09 -9.41 -9.58
C TYR A 68 13.28 -10.93 -9.72
N LYS A 69 14.25 -11.51 -9.00
CA LYS A 69 14.57 -12.95 -9.05
C LYS A 69 13.41 -13.83 -8.61
N HIS A 70 12.49 -13.33 -7.78
CA HIS A 70 11.26 -14.08 -7.44
C HIS A 70 10.32 -14.25 -8.63
N LEU A 71 10.39 -13.38 -9.64
CA LEU A 71 9.55 -13.46 -10.84
C LEU A 71 10.23 -14.22 -11.97
N ILE A 72 11.54 -14.03 -12.17
CA ILE A 72 12.29 -14.62 -13.29
C ILE A 72 12.84 -16.01 -12.95
N GLY A 73 12.94 -16.33 -11.65
CA GLY A 73 13.63 -17.53 -11.17
C GLY A 73 15.01 -17.17 -10.61
N HIS A 74 15.39 -17.85 -9.53
CA HIS A 74 16.68 -17.65 -8.87
C HIS A 74 17.82 -18.40 -9.55
N PHE A 75 17.49 -19.50 -10.22
CA PHE A 75 18.45 -20.44 -10.79
C PHE A 75 18.46 -20.33 -12.31
N PRO A 76 19.63 -20.50 -12.94
CA PRO A 76 19.71 -20.59 -14.38
C PRO A 76 18.92 -21.81 -14.87
N GLU A 77 18.33 -21.67 -16.05
CA GLU A 77 17.67 -22.79 -16.72
C GLU A 77 18.73 -23.78 -17.21
N LEU A 78 18.61 -25.04 -16.80
CA LEU A 78 19.46 -26.13 -17.25
C LEU A 78 18.72 -26.88 -18.35
N CYS A 79 19.27 -26.92 -19.56
CA CYS A 79 18.72 -27.73 -20.64
C CYS A 79 19.24 -29.17 -20.51
N PRO A 80 18.36 -30.19 -20.39
CA PRO A 80 18.79 -31.59 -20.27
C PRO A 80 19.61 -32.10 -21.47
N ALA A 81 19.48 -31.45 -22.63
CA ALA A 81 20.21 -31.80 -23.85
C ALA A 81 21.69 -31.34 -23.83
N ASP A 82 22.05 -30.44 -22.92
CA ASP A 82 23.44 -29.98 -22.78
C ASP A 82 24.29 -30.92 -21.90
N TRP A 83 23.66 -31.91 -21.25
CA TRP A 83 24.38 -32.92 -20.45
C TRP A 83 25.07 -33.91 -21.36
N THR A 84 26.36 -34.17 -21.09
CA THR A 84 27.13 -35.13 -21.86
C THR A 84 26.78 -36.56 -21.44
N ASP A 85 26.85 -37.50 -22.40
CA ASP A 85 26.59 -38.92 -22.13
C ASP A 85 27.55 -39.49 -21.05
N GLU A 86 28.75 -38.91 -20.92
CA GLU A 86 29.72 -39.24 -19.86
C GLU A 86 29.22 -38.84 -18.47
N GLU A 87 28.63 -37.64 -18.31
CA GLU A 87 28.04 -37.18 -17.05
C GLU A 87 26.77 -37.97 -16.69
N LEU A 88 26.03 -38.41 -17.71
CA LEU A 88 24.82 -39.20 -17.56
C LEU A 88 25.09 -40.70 -17.41
N GLY A 89 26.34 -41.13 -17.59
CA GLY A 89 26.77 -42.52 -17.45
C GLY A 89 26.19 -43.45 -18.52
N ILE A 90 25.87 -42.91 -19.71
CA ILE A 90 25.36 -43.70 -20.83
C ILE A 90 26.56 -44.31 -21.56
N PRO A 91 26.73 -45.65 -21.55
CA PRO A 91 27.82 -46.29 -22.28
C PRO A 91 27.59 -46.18 -23.80
N PRO A 92 28.66 -46.02 -24.61
CA PRO A 92 28.55 -46.11 -26.06
C PRO A 92 28.19 -47.55 -26.49
N ASP A 93 27.31 -47.68 -27.49
CA ASP A 93 26.80 -48.98 -27.98
C ASP A 93 27.85 -49.85 -28.72
N ASP A 94 29.05 -49.33 -29.00
CA ASP A 94 30.10 -49.99 -29.80
C ASP A 94 31.10 -50.81 -28.95
N ALA A 95 30.61 -51.74 -28.10
CA ALA A 95 31.44 -52.71 -27.36
C ALA A 95 31.24 -54.17 -27.80
#